data_AF-A0A7J6ULK6-F1
#
_entry.id   AF-A0A7J6ULK6-F1
#
_cell.length_a   1.000
_cell.length_b   1.000
_cell.length_c   1.000
_cell.angle_alpha   90.00
_cell.angle_beta   90.00
_cell.angle_gamma   90.00
#
_symmetry.space_group_name_H-M   'P 1'
#
loop_
_entity.id
_entity.type
_entity.pdbx_description
1 polymer ?
#
loop_
_entity_poly.entity_id
_entity_poly.type
_entity_poly.pdbx_seq_one_letter_code
_entity_poly.pdbx_strand_id
1 'polypeptide(L)'
;VLSGHTANISSVLFHPTLPVILSGSEDGTCRIWHATTYRLETTLNYLLERLWSIACLPGTNDVALGFDEGTMVIQLGSEEPVVSMHAGGKIVWARGNEIQTANLRQVDDHVLDTLGDGEMVPLSVKDMGSTEVFPQTICHHPNGRLYTVV
;
A
#
# COMPACT_ATOMS: atom_id res chain seq x y z
N VAL A 1 -8.27 -1.35 23.46
CA VAL A 1 -7.09 -2.08 23.98
C VAL A 1 -6.70 -3.09 22.93
N LEU A 2 -5.48 -3.02 22.39
CA LEU A 2 -4.94 -4.02 21.46
C LEU A 2 -4.45 -5.21 22.28
N SER A 3 -5.23 -6.28 22.35
CA SER A 3 -4.96 -7.44 23.21
C SER A 3 -4.60 -8.66 22.39
N GLY A 4 -3.62 -9.44 22.83
CA GLY A 4 -3.29 -10.74 22.22
C GLY A 4 -1.85 -11.18 22.40
N HIS A 5 -0.92 -10.25 22.66
CA HIS A 5 0.44 -10.62 23.05
C HIS A 5 0.44 -11.37 24.38
N THR A 6 1.27 -12.41 24.45
CA THR A 6 1.38 -13.30 25.62
C THR A 6 2.57 -12.94 26.51
N ALA A 7 3.39 -12.00 26.08
CA ALA A 7 4.53 -11.45 26.80
C ALA A 7 4.60 -9.93 26.65
N ASN A 8 5.65 -9.32 27.18
CA ASN A 8 5.86 -7.87 27.13
C ASN A 8 5.98 -7.37 25.69
N ILE A 9 5.38 -6.22 25.45
CA ILE A 9 5.53 -5.48 24.20
C ILE A 9 6.84 -4.69 24.29
N SER A 10 7.76 -4.95 23.39
CA SER A 10 9.10 -4.34 23.35
C SER A 10 9.16 -3.14 22.42
N SER A 11 8.38 -3.14 21.34
CA SER A 11 8.40 -2.12 20.29
C SER A 11 7.02 -1.95 19.65
N VAL A 12 6.70 -0.72 19.24
CA VAL A 12 5.46 -0.39 18.52
C VAL A 12 5.80 0.63 17.43
N LEU A 13 5.19 0.51 16.26
CA LEU A 13 5.42 1.41 15.12
C LEU A 13 4.10 1.71 14.40
N PHE A 14 3.83 2.98 14.14
CA PHE A 14 2.82 3.40 13.17
C PHE A 14 3.47 3.46 11.80
N HIS A 15 2.90 2.75 10.83
CA HIS A 15 3.41 2.84 9.47
C HIS A 15 3.16 4.26 8.92
N PRO A 16 4.13 4.89 8.23
CA PRO A 16 4.02 6.30 7.83
C PRO A 16 2.94 6.57 6.78
N THR A 17 2.59 5.58 5.95
CA THR A 17 1.66 5.73 4.82
C THR A 17 0.46 4.78 4.92
N LEU A 18 0.70 3.48 5.06
CA LEU A 18 -0.35 2.48 5.25
C LEU A 18 -1.11 2.64 6.58
N PRO A 19 -2.42 2.35 6.60
CA PRO A 19 -3.27 2.51 7.79
C PRO A 19 -3.11 1.34 8.78
N VAL A 20 -1.87 1.04 9.17
CA VAL A 20 -1.52 -0.10 10.02
C VAL A 20 -0.60 0.29 11.18
N ILE A 21 -0.73 -0.46 12.27
CA ILE A 21 0.09 -0.38 13.47
C ILE A 21 0.80 -1.72 13.61
N LEU A 22 2.11 -1.70 13.88
CA LEU A 22 2.89 -2.89 14.21
C LEU A 22 3.21 -2.89 15.69
N SER A 23 3.08 -4.05 16.33
CA SER A 23 3.57 -4.28 17.69
C SER A 23 4.45 -5.52 17.75
N GLY A 24 5.62 -5.38 18.36
CA GLY A 24 6.60 -6.43 18.57
C GLY A 24 6.67 -6.82 20.03
N SER A 25 6.88 -8.11 20.30
CA SER A 25 6.77 -8.67 21.64
C SER A 25 7.85 -9.70 21.92
N GLU A 26 8.12 -9.88 23.21
CA GLU A 26 8.94 -10.97 23.75
C GLU A 26 8.29 -12.36 23.55
N ASP A 27 7.06 -12.44 23.04
CA ASP A 27 6.45 -13.71 22.61
C ASP A 27 6.96 -14.19 21.24
N GLY A 28 7.90 -13.44 20.64
CA GLY A 28 8.51 -13.71 19.35
C GLY A 28 7.64 -13.38 18.15
N THR A 29 6.51 -12.70 18.37
CA THR A 29 5.59 -12.31 17.31
C THR A 29 5.61 -10.80 17.02
N CYS A 30 5.42 -10.47 15.74
CA CYS A 30 5.02 -9.15 15.29
C CYS A 30 3.54 -9.19 14.91
N ARG A 31 2.71 -8.36 15.53
CA ARG A 31 1.29 -8.24 15.20
C ARG A 31 1.04 -6.98 14.40
N ILE A 32 0.24 -7.12 13.34
CA ILE A 32 -0.20 -6.03 12.49
C ILE A 32 -1.67 -5.77 12.79
N TRP A 33 -1.98 -4.52 13.10
CA TRP A 33 -3.32 -4.06 13.46
C TRP A 33 -3.77 -2.99 12.50
N HIS A 34 -5.06 -2.97 12.16
CA HIS A 34 -5.61 -1.87 11.42
C HIS A 34 -5.67 -0.61 12.31
N ALA A 35 -5.13 0.52 11.84
CA ALA A 35 -5.06 1.77 12.60
C ALA A 35 -6.45 2.39 12.90
N THR A 36 -7.45 2.14 12.06
CA THR A 36 -8.79 2.74 12.23
C THR A 36 -9.70 1.85 13.07
N THR A 37 -9.73 0.55 12.78
CA THR A 37 -10.64 -0.39 13.46
C THR A 37 -10.03 -1.06 14.68
N TYR A 38 -8.72 -0.94 14.86
CA TYR A 38 -7.94 -1.59 15.93
C TYR A 38 -8.11 -3.12 15.96
N ARG A 39 -8.47 -3.72 14.83
CA ARG A 39 -8.57 -5.17 14.66
C ARG A 39 -7.21 -5.74 14.30
N LEU A 40 -6.92 -6.93 14.82
CA LEU A 40 -5.76 -7.71 14.42
C LEU A 40 -5.94 -8.18 12.98
N GLU A 41 -5.07 -7.77 12.09
CA GLU A 41 -5.08 -8.21 10.69
C GLU A 41 -4.23 -9.46 10.52
N THR A 42 -3.03 -9.46 11.09
CA THR A 42 -2.07 -10.56 10.90
C THR A 42 -1.15 -10.69 12.11
N THR A 43 -0.74 -11.93 12.40
CA THR A 43 0.33 -12.24 13.35
C THR A 43 1.46 -12.91 12.60
N LEU A 44 2.65 -12.31 12.65
CA LEU A 44 3.86 -12.82 12.04
C LEU A 44 4.72 -13.46 13.12
N ASN A 45 5.14 -14.71 12.89
CA ASN A 45 6.06 -15.43 13.74
C ASN A 45 7.11 -16.10 12.87
N TYR A 46 8.35 -15.66 13.00
CA TYR A 46 9.47 -16.14 12.20
C TYR A 46 10.39 -17.09 12.96
N LEU A 47 10.03 -17.45 14.20
CA LEU A 47 10.79 -18.37 15.05
C LEU A 47 12.23 -17.90 15.32
N LEU A 48 12.43 -16.57 15.39
CA LEU A 48 13.72 -15.93 15.68
C LEU A 48 13.84 -15.49 17.16
N GLU A 49 13.04 -16.10 18.04
CA GLU A 49 12.91 -15.73 19.46
C GLU A 49 12.37 -14.29 19.63
N ARG A 50 12.70 -13.61 20.72
CA ARG A 50 12.09 -12.32 21.12
C ARG A 50 12.33 -11.25 20.07
N LEU A 51 11.28 -10.48 19.77
CA LEU A 51 11.37 -9.29 18.93
C LEU A 51 11.66 -8.10 19.83
N TRP A 52 12.67 -7.29 19.50
CA TRP A 52 13.11 -6.15 20.30
C TRP A 52 12.84 -4.80 19.65
N SER A 53 12.93 -4.73 18.32
CA SER A 53 12.85 -3.47 17.59
C SER A 53 12.12 -3.62 16.26
N ILE A 54 11.39 -2.57 15.89
CA ILE A 54 10.70 -2.42 14.62
C ILE A 54 11.09 -1.07 14.04
N ALA A 55 11.52 -1.04 12.78
CA ALA A 55 11.82 0.18 12.05
C ALA A 55 11.20 0.14 10.66
N CYS A 56 10.71 1.28 10.18
CA CYS A 56 10.16 1.42 8.83
C CYS A 56 11.09 2.30 8.00
N LEU A 57 11.31 1.95 6.74
CA LEU A 57 12.03 2.81 5.81
C LEU A 57 11.07 3.87 5.23
N PRO A 58 11.29 5.18 5.48
CA PRO A 58 10.37 6.22 5.04
C PRO A 58 10.19 6.24 3.52
N GLY A 59 8.94 6.37 3.07
CA GLY A 59 8.60 6.43 1.65
C GLY A 59 8.47 5.05 0.97
N THR A 60 8.77 3.98 1.68
CA THR A 60 8.58 2.59 1.23
C THR A 60 7.61 1.86 2.16
N ASN A 61 7.22 0.66 1.77
CA ASN A 61 6.49 -0.28 2.62
C ASN A 61 7.42 -1.27 3.35
N ASP A 62 8.73 -1.03 3.32
CA ASP A 62 9.72 -1.91 3.94
C ASP A 62 9.82 -1.66 5.45
N VAL A 63 9.78 -2.76 6.20
CA VAL A 63 9.85 -2.80 7.64
C VAL A 63 10.92 -3.80 8.08
N ALA A 64 11.86 -3.34 8.90
CA ALA A 64 12.86 -4.16 9.55
C ALA A 64 12.40 -4.57 10.95
N LEU A 65 12.57 -5.85 11.27
CA LEU A 65 12.27 -6.47 12.55
C LEU A 65 13.57 -7.04 13.14
N GLY A 66 13.96 -6.56 14.33
CA GLY A 66 15.12 -7.03 15.06
C GLY A 66 14.73 -8.04 16.14
N PHE A 67 15.32 -9.22 16.08
CA PHE A 67 15.09 -10.34 17.00
C PHE A 67 16.36 -10.71 17.77
N ASP A 68 16.26 -11.63 18.74
CA ASP A 68 17.41 -12.23 19.42
C ASP A 68 18.36 -12.93 18.42
N GLU A 69 17.80 -13.77 17.55
CA GLU A 69 18.56 -14.65 16.64
C GLU A 69 18.74 -14.07 15.23
N GLY A 70 18.52 -12.76 15.06
CA GLY A 70 18.79 -12.09 13.80
C GLY A 70 17.90 -10.90 13.49
N THR A 71 17.84 -10.56 12.20
CA THR A 71 17.03 -9.47 11.70
C THR A 71 16.34 -9.93 10.44
N MET A 72 15.15 -9.41 10.20
CA MET A 72 14.39 -9.71 9.00
C MET A 72 13.72 -8.45 8.47
N VAL A 73 13.69 -8.32 7.15
CA VAL A 73 13.01 -7.22 6.46
C VAL A 73 11.81 -7.79 5.74
N ILE A 74 10.67 -7.15 5.92
CA ILE A 74 9.41 -7.50 5.28
C ILE A 74 8.87 -6.29 4.51
N GLN A 75 8.18 -6.55 3.41
CA GLN A 75 7.47 -5.53 2.66
C GLN A 75 5.98 -5.65 2.96
N LEU A 76 5.34 -4.56 3.36
CA LEU A 76 3.91 -4.53 3.68
C LEU A 76 3.08 -4.15 2.45
N GLY A 77 2.34 -5.11 1.89
CA GLY A 77 1.56 -4.88 0.68
C GLY A 77 2.44 -4.67 -0.56
N SER A 78 1.83 -4.26 -1.67
CA SER A 78 2.53 -3.97 -2.92
C SER A 78 2.78 -2.46 -3.06
N GLU A 79 3.98 -2.09 -3.50
CA GLU A 79 4.28 -0.73 -3.94
C GLU A 79 3.89 -0.49 -5.41
N GLU A 80 3.64 -1.57 -6.17
CA GLU A 80 3.31 -1.46 -7.57
C GLU A 80 1.90 -0.86 -7.73
N PRO A 81 1.74 0.28 -8.42
CA PRO A 81 0.43 0.84 -8.67
C PRO A 81 -0.33 -0.11 -9.60
N VAL A 82 -1.49 -0.57 -9.14
CA VAL A 82 -2.36 -1.37 -9.97
C VAL A 82 -3.03 -0.45 -10.98
N VAL A 83 -2.77 -0.66 -12.26
CA VAL A 83 -3.21 0.23 -13.34
C VAL A 83 -3.80 -0.56 -14.50
N SER A 84 -4.78 0.06 -15.16
CA SER A 84 -5.31 -0.40 -16.44
C SER A 84 -5.49 0.78 -17.38
N MET A 85 -5.19 0.56 -18.65
CA MET A 85 -5.41 1.54 -19.72
C MET A 85 -6.29 0.93 -20.80
N HIS A 86 -7.37 1.62 -21.16
CA HIS A 86 -8.20 1.28 -22.30
C HIS A 86 -7.66 1.93 -23.58
N ALA A 87 -7.88 1.29 -24.74
CA ALA A 87 -7.47 1.82 -26.05
C ALA A 87 -8.04 3.21 -26.38
N GLY A 88 -9.15 3.59 -25.73
CA GLY A 88 -9.76 4.91 -25.80
C GLY A 88 -9.01 6.01 -25.03
N GLY A 89 -7.88 5.69 -24.38
CA GLY A 89 -7.04 6.64 -23.63
C GLY A 89 -7.44 6.85 -22.17
N LYS A 90 -8.48 6.16 -21.69
CA LYS A 90 -8.87 6.18 -20.28
C LYS A 90 -7.91 5.30 -19.47
N ILE A 91 -7.35 5.88 -18.41
CA ILE A 91 -6.51 5.19 -17.43
C ILE A 91 -7.28 5.14 -16.11
N VAL A 92 -7.21 4.00 -15.43
CA VAL A 92 -7.71 3.81 -14.07
C VAL A 92 -6.58 3.17 -13.27
N TRP A 93 -6.27 3.72 -12.09
CA TRP A 93 -5.27 3.15 -11.20
C TRP A 93 -5.73 3.20 -9.74
N ALA A 94 -5.11 2.36 -8.92
CA ALA A 94 -5.22 2.41 -7.48
C ALA A 94 -3.99 3.07 -6.86
N ARG A 95 -4.22 3.92 -5.86
CA ARG A 95 -3.19 4.41 -4.94
C ARG A 95 -3.61 4.05 -3.51
N GLY A 96 -3.02 2.99 -2.97
CA GLY A 96 -3.54 2.37 -1.74
C GLY A 96 -4.96 1.86 -1.98
N ASN A 97 -5.94 2.32 -1.20
CA ASN A 97 -7.35 1.96 -1.37
C ASN A 97 -8.13 2.93 -2.28
N GLU A 98 -7.52 4.03 -2.72
CA GLU A 98 -8.20 5.03 -3.55
C GLU A 98 -8.10 4.67 -5.03
N ILE A 99 -9.24 4.73 -5.73
CA ILE A 99 -9.31 4.49 -7.17
C ILE A 99 -9.43 5.83 -7.88
N GLN A 100 -8.55 6.05 -8.84
CA GLN A 100 -8.47 7.29 -9.61
C GLN A 100 -8.54 7.00 -11.09
N THR A 101 -9.02 7.97 -11.86
CA THR A 101 -9.06 7.89 -13.32
C THR A 101 -8.63 9.19 -13.97
N ALA A 102 -8.01 9.06 -15.14
CA ALA A 102 -7.67 10.17 -16.01
C ALA A 102 -7.89 9.75 -17.46
N ASN A 103 -7.99 10.72 -18.37
CA ASN A 103 -8.10 10.46 -19.80
C ASN A 103 -6.96 11.16 -20.54
N LEU A 104 -6.09 10.37 -21.17
CA LEU A 104 -4.96 10.88 -21.94
C LEU A 104 -5.41 11.72 -23.14
N ARG A 105 -6.57 11.41 -23.73
CA ARG A 105 -7.08 12.13 -24.92
C ARG A 105 -7.69 13.50 -24.60
N GLN A 106 -7.79 13.86 -23.32
CA GLN A 106 -8.28 15.17 -22.91
C GLN A 106 -7.15 16.17 -22.66
N VAL A 107 -5.89 15.75 -22.80
CA VAL A 107 -4.75 16.66 -22.72
C VAL A 107 -4.72 17.51 -23.97
N ASP A 108 -4.48 18.81 -23.80
CA ASP A 108 -4.36 19.76 -24.91
C ASP A 108 -3.11 19.43 -25.74
N ASP A 109 -3.28 19.30 -27.05
CA ASP A 109 -2.19 19.00 -27.99
C ASP A 109 -1.08 20.06 -27.91
N HIS A 110 -1.42 21.32 -27.61
CA HIS A 110 -0.42 22.38 -27.43
C HIS A 110 0.48 22.15 -26.19
N VAL A 111 -0.07 21.54 -25.15
CA VAL A 111 0.69 21.13 -23.96
C VAL A 111 1.58 19.94 -24.29
N LEU A 112 1.08 18.97 -25.06
CA LEU A 112 1.88 17.81 -25.49
C LEU A 112 3.06 18.22 -26.38
N ASP A 113 2.87 19.19 -27.27
CA ASP A 113 3.93 19.69 -28.16
C ASP A 113 5.00 20.52 -27.44
N THR A 114 4.70 21.02 -26.24
CA THR A 114 5.63 21.85 -25.44
C THR A 114 6.36 21.08 -24.34
N LEU A 115 5.92 19.85 -24.03
CA LEU A 115 6.55 18.99 -23.03
C LEU A 115 7.86 18.40 -23.57
N GLY A 116 8.91 18.48 -22.75
CA GLY A 116 10.16 17.79 -23.02
C GLY A 116 10.06 16.28 -22.74
N ASP A 117 10.94 15.50 -23.36
CA ASP A 117 11.06 14.06 -23.06
C ASP A 117 11.34 13.86 -21.56
N GLY A 118 10.49 13.05 -20.92
CA GLY A 118 10.58 12.73 -19.49
C GLY A 118 9.83 13.70 -18.57
N GLU A 119 9.22 14.76 -19.09
CA GLU A 119 8.34 15.62 -18.30
C GLU A 119 6.98 14.95 -18.01
N MET A 120 6.43 15.22 -16.82
CA MET A 120 5.14 14.65 -16.41
C MET A 120 3.99 15.32 -17.17
N VAL A 121 3.16 14.50 -17.81
CA VAL A 121 1.96 14.98 -18.50
C VAL A 121 0.93 15.45 -17.47
N PRO A 122 0.48 16.71 -17.51
CA PRO A 122 -0.54 17.20 -16.61
C PRO A 122 -1.90 16.60 -16.99
N LEU A 123 -2.46 15.79 -16.09
CA LEU A 123 -3.73 15.12 -16.29
C LEU A 123 -4.79 15.63 -15.30
N SER A 124 -6.02 15.79 -15.79
CA SER A 124 -7.20 15.95 -14.94
C SER A 124 -7.51 14.60 -14.27
N VAL A 125 -7.05 14.44 -13.03
CA VAL A 125 -7.34 13.27 -12.21
C VAL A 125 -8.71 13.41 -11.56
N LYS A 126 -9.51 12.36 -11.63
CA LYS A 126 -10.82 12.25 -10.97
C LYS A 126 -10.83 11.07 -10.02
N ASP A 127 -11.26 11.31 -8.78
CA ASP A 127 -11.47 10.25 -7.79
C ASP A 127 -12.75 9.47 -8.12
N MET A 128 -12.66 8.14 -8.07
CA MET A 128 -13.75 7.21 -8.36
C MET A 128 -14.28 6.51 -7.10
N GLY A 129 -13.67 6.75 -5.94
CA GLY A 129 -14.01 6.15 -4.65
C GLY A 129 -12.88 5.30 -4.09
N SER A 130 -13.20 4.47 -3.11
CA SER A 130 -12.24 3.61 -2.42
C SER A 130 -12.70 2.16 -2.34
N THR A 131 -11.75 1.24 -2.24
CA THR A 131 -12.00 -0.17 -1.95
C THR A 131 -11.85 -0.47 -0.47
N GLU A 132 -12.52 -1.54 0.00
CA GLU A 132 -12.37 -2.03 1.39
C GLU A 132 -11.03 -2.74 1.60
N VAL A 133 -10.49 -3.35 0.53
CA VAL A 133 -9.24 -4.11 0.53
C VAL A 133 -8.30 -3.50 -0.53
N PHE A 134 -6.99 -3.63 -0.32
CA PHE A 134 -5.98 -3.20 -1.29
C PHE A 134 -6.19 -3.89 -2.65
N PRO A 135 -6.44 -3.13 -3.73
CA PRO A 135 -6.59 -3.67 -5.06
C PRO A 135 -5.34 -4.45 -5.47
N GLN A 136 -5.55 -5.63 -6.03
CA GLN A 136 -4.50 -6.47 -6.63
C GLN A 136 -4.48 -6.32 -8.14
N THR A 137 -5.65 -6.17 -8.77
CA THR A 137 -5.77 -5.98 -10.22
C THR A 137 -6.87 -4.99 -10.59
N ILE A 138 -6.63 -4.22 -11.65
CA ILE A 138 -7.65 -3.40 -12.31
C ILE A 138 -7.67 -3.84 -13.77
N CYS A 139 -8.86 -4.15 -14.29
CA CYS A 139 -9.01 -4.53 -15.69
C CYS A 139 -10.18 -3.78 -16.33
N HIS A 140 -9.89 -3.07 -17.42
CA HIS A 140 -10.93 -2.52 -18.27
C HIS A 140 -11.68 -3.63 -18.98
N HIS A 141 -13.00 -3.53 -19.01
CA HIS A 141 -13.81 -4.28 -19.96
C HIS A 141 -13.49 -3.78 -21.39
N PRO A 142 -13.53 -4.63 -22.44
CA PRO A 142 -13.19 -4.23 -23.81
C PRO A 142 -13.94 -3.01 -24.35
N ASN A 143 -15.17 -2.77 -23.87
CA ASN A 143 -15.98 -1.60 -24.24
C ASN A 143 -15.54 -0.26 -23.59
N GLY A 144 -14.58 -0.28 -22.64
CA GLY A 144 -14.04 0.90 -21.96
C GLY A 144 -14.96 1.60 -20.96
N ARG A 145 -16.21 1.13 -20.80
CA ARG A 145 -17.20 1.73 -19.88
C ARG A 145 -17.14 1.16 -18.48
N LEU A 146 -16.83 -0.12 -18.37
CA LEU A 146 -16.74 -0.85 -17.11
C LEU A 146 -15.29 -1.24 -16.84
N TYR A 147 -14.97 -1.37 -15.57
CA TYR A 147 -13.72 -1.94 -15.10
C TYR A 147 -14.01 -2.75 -13.86
N THR A 148 -13.20 -3.77 -13.62
CA THR A 148 -13.23 -4.54 -12.39
C THR A 148 -12.00 -4.16 -11.57
N VAL A 149 -12.21 -4.02 -10.26
CA VAL A 149 -11.16 -3.88 -9.26
C VAL A 149 -11.26 -5.13 -8.39
N VAL A 150 -10.21 -5.94 -8.36
CA VAL A 150 -10.10 -7.16 -7.54
C VAL A 150 -8.97 -6.97 -6.56
#